data_AF-A0A1W5XYX1-F1
#
_entry.id   AF-A0A1W5XYX1-F1
#
_cell.length_a   1.000
_cell.length_b   1.000
_cell.length_c   1.000
_cell.angle_alpha   90.00
_cell.angle_beta   90.00
_cell.angle_gamma   90.00
#
_symmetry.space_group_name_H-M   'P 1'
#
loop_
_entity.id
_entity.type
_entity.pdbx_description
1 polymer ?
#
loop_
_entity_poly.entity_id
_entity_poly.type
_entity_poly.pdbx_seq_one_letter_code
_entity_poly.pdbx_strand_id
1 'polypeptide(L)'
;MRAIRLHEHGGPEVLRYEEVPIPEPGPGEVLVRVHAVGINPPDWYLRDGMSNLPPETRPTFDLPVIPGTDLSGVVEAVAADVDGFSVGDEVFGLLRFPSFDGSTYAEYVAAPASDLALKPAGIDHVHAAGAPMAGLTAWQFLIEVGHDHPSPFQAAKHRPVPLDANVTVLINGAAGGVGHLALQLAKWKGARVIAVASGAHESFLSKLGADEFIDYTKSRPEELVRDVDLVLDTVGGPYSNRFLRTLKRGGSQFPVFFGEFDEEETAELGVTVTGTQVRSNGAQLAELARLLDAGTVRVAIDSTFALADAQAAHERAARGHIQGKIVLTVA
;
A
#
# COMPACT_ATOMS: atom_id res chain seq x y z
N MET A 1 23.62 14.03 4.54
CA MET A 1 22.39 13.58 5.21
C MET A 1 22.58 12.19 5.76
N ARG A 2 21.81 11.80 6.76
CA ARG A 2 21.69 10.42 7.21
C ARG A 2 20.64 9.65 6.40
N ALA A 3 20.92 8.38 6.17
CA ALA A 3 20.02 7.46 5.48
C ALA A 3 20.27 6.02 5.93
N ILE A 4 19.31 5.14 5.65
CA ILE A 4 19.49 3.70 5.78
C ILE A 4 20.02 3.15 4.46
N ARG A 5 21.10 2.37 4.51
CA ARG A 5 21.69 1.70 3.34
C ARG A 5 21.71 0.19 3.49
N LEU A 6 21.52 -0.47 2.36
CA LEU A 6 21.68 -1.91 2.17
C LEU A 6 22.91 -2.13 1.30
N HIS A 7 23.92 -2.81 1.85
CA HIS A 7 25.15 -3.18 1.11
C HIS A 7 25.14 -4.64 0.64
N GLU A 8 24.25 -5.45 1.22
CA GLU A 8 24.03 -6.84 0.91
C GLU A 8 22.56 -7.19 1.21
N HIS A 9 22.07 -8.28 0.65
CA HIS A 9 20.74 -8.80 0.95
C HIS A 9 20.78 -9.67 2.21
N GLY A 10 19.75 -9.61 3.05
CA GLY A 10 19.70 -10.39 4.28
C GLY A 10 18.48 -10.12 5.16
N GLY A 11 18.61 -10.42 6.45
CA GLY A 11 17.62 -10.11 7.47
C GLY A 11 17.62 -8.62 7.86
N PRO A 12 16.82 -8.22 8.87
CA PRO A 12 16.75 -6.82 9.32
C PRO A 12 18.12 -6.21 9.68
N GLU A 13 19.07 -7.04 10.13
CA GLU A 13 20.42 -6.66 10.55
C GLU A 13 21.30 -6.04 9.45
N VAL A 14 20.92 -6.17 8.16
CA VAL A 14 21.67 -5.56 7.06
C VAL A 14 21.37 -4.08 6.85
N LEU A 15 20.35 -3.53 7.51
CA LEU A 15 19.97 -2.12 7.45
C LEU A 15 20.96 -1.26 8.25
N ARG A 16 21.76 -0.42 7.58
CA ARG A 16 22.80 0.40 8.22
C ARG A 16 22.47 1.88 8.17
N TYR A 17 22.53 2.56 9.32
CA TYR A 17 22.32 4.01 9.42
C TYR A 17 23.62 4.78 9.18
N GLU A 18 23.75 5.37 7.99
CA GLU A 18 25.01 5.91 7.46
C GLU A 18 24.85 7.36 6.99
N GLU A 19 25.97 8.04 6.76
CA GLU A 19 25.98 9.37 6.14
C GLU A 19 26.21 9.24 4.62
N VAL A 20 25.41 9.98 3.84
CA VAL A 20 25.47 10.03 2.38
C VAL A 20 25.29 11.48 1.88
N PRO A 21 25.70 11.81 0.65
CA PRO A 21 25.40 13.11 0.04
C PRO A 21 23.90 13.37 -0.05
N ILE A 22 23.51 14.65 0.03
CA ILE A 22 22.13 15.07 -0.28
C ILE A 22 21.96 14.99 -1.80
N PRO A 23 20.88 14.38 -2.32
CA PRO A 23 20.64 14.32 -3.75
C PRO A 23 20.27 15.71 -4.30
N GLU A 24 20.67 15.98 -5.54
CA GLU A 24 20.19 17.16 -6.28
C GLU A 24 18.92 16.77 -7.05
N PRO A 25 17.84 17.58 -7.02
CA PRO A 25 16.65 17.29 -7.81
C PRO A 25 16.95 17.43 -9.32
N GLY A 26 16.60 16.41 -10.09
CA GLY A 26 16.64 16.44 -11.55
C GLY A 26 15.48 17.22 -12.17
N PRO A 27 15.40 17.29 -13.51
CA PRO A 27 14.24 17.85 -14.21
C PRO A 27 12.95 17.15 -13.80
N GLY A 28 11.89 17.92 -13.55
CA GLY A 28 10.59 17.40 -13.09
C GLY A 28 10.55 16.95 -11.63
N GLU A 29 11.62 17.18 -10.86
CA GLU A 29 11.73 16.74 -9.47
C GLU A 29 11.78 17.90 -8.46
N VAL A 30 11.42 17.57 -7.22
CA VAL A 30 11.63 18.42 -6.06
C VAL A 30 12.53 17.70 -5.06
N LEU A 31 13.31 18.46 -4.29
CA LEU A 31 13.99 17.94 -3.12
C LEU A 31 13.04 18.04 -1.94
N VAL A 32 12.74 16.92 -1.28
CA VAL A 32 11.91 16.87 -0.09
C VAL A 32 12.79 16.60 1.12
N ARG A 33 12.70 17.44 2.14
CA ARG A 33 13.17 17.14 3.50
C ARG A 33 12.15 16.23 4.17
N VAL A 34 12.50 14.98 4.37
CA VAL A 34 11.60 13.91 4.84
C VAL A 34 11.37 14.05 6.34
N HIS A 35 10.11 13.92 6.77
CA HIS A 35 9.72 13.88 8.19
C HIS A 35 9.26 12.48 8.62
N ALA A 36 8.66 11.72 7.71
CA ALA A 36 8.20 10.38 7.99
C ALA A 36 8.15 9.50 6.73
N VAL A 37 8.25 8.19 6.94
CA VAL A 37 8.34 7.17 5.88
C VAL A 37 7.45 5.99 6.22
N GLY A 38 6.51 5.63 5.34
CA GLY A 38 5.71 4.43 5.50
C GLY A 38 6.51 3.17 5.17
N ILE A 39 6.45 2.15 6.02
CA ILE A 39 7.04 0.84 5.72
C ILE A 39 6.05 0.00 4.93
N ASN A 40 6.54 -0.64 3.87
CA ASN A 40 5.75 -1.48 2.99
C ASN A 40 6.44 -2.81 2.66
N PRO A 41 5.67 -3.84 2.24
CA PRO A 41 6.24 -5.13 1.86
C PRO A 41 7.36 -5.11 0.82
N PRO A 42 7.27 -4.29 -0.26
CA PRO A 42 8.37 -4.14 -1.19
C PRO A 42 9.70 -3.77 -0.54
N ASP A 43 9.70 -3.03 0.56
CA ASP A 43 10.94 -2.60 1.24
C ASP A 43 11.74 -3.80 1.75
N TRP A 44 11.07 -4.81 2.33
CA TRP A 44 11.76 -6.01 2.81
C TRP A 44 11.99 -7.06 1.71
N TYR A 45 11.22 -7.05 0.61
CA TYR A 45 11.54 -7.85 -0.58
C TYR A 45 12.84 -7.36 -1.25
N LEU A 46 13.06 -6.03 -1.30
CA LEU A 46 14.34 -5.46 -1.72
C LEU A 46 15.46 -5.88 -0.76
N ARG A 47 15.21 -5.75 0.55
CA ARG A 47 16.18 -6.07 1.60
C ARG A 47 16.60 -7.54 1.61
N ASP A 48 15.65 -8.48 1.47
CA ASP A 48 15.94 -9.91 1.47
C ASP A 48 16.42 -10.46 0.11
N GLY A 49 16.40 -9.62 -0.93
CA GLY A 49 16.83 -9.97 -2.28
C GLY A 49 15.81 -10.83 -3.03
N MET A 50 14.52 -10.63 -2.78
CA MET A 50 13.42 -11.42 -3.36
C MET A 50 13.62 -12.92 -3.09
N SER A 51 13.91 -13.25 -1.84
CA SER A 51 14.31 -14.60 -1.43
C SER A 51 13.23 -15.66 -1.70
N ASN A 52 11.98 -15.23 -1.82
CA ASN A 52 10.81 -16.02 -2.17
C ASN A 52 10.72 -16.40 -3.66
N LEU A 53 11.53 -15.79 -4.53
CA LEU A 53 11.60 -16.14 -5.96
C LEU A 53 12.71 -17.18 -6.23
N PRO A 54 12.54 -18.05 -7.26
CA PRO A 54 13.60 -18.92 -7.75
C PRO A 54 14.86 -18.11 -8.10
N PRO A 55 16.08 -18.53 -7.70
CA PRO A 55 17.32 -17.76 -7.89
C PRO A 55 17.53 -17.24 -9.31
N GLU A 56 17.26 -18.08 -10.30
CA GLU A 56 17.34 -17.81 -11.75
C GLU A 56 16.38 -16.73 -12.26
N THR A 57 15.37 -16.36 -11.48
CA THR A 57 14.37 -15.33 -11.84
C THR A 57 14.45 -14.09 -10.95
N ARG A 58 15.38 -14.06 -9.99
CA ARG A 58 15.52 -12.92 -9.08
C ARG A 58 16.07 -11.71 -9.84
N PRO A 59 15.48 -10.52 -9.65
CA PRO A 59 16.06 -9.30 -10.18
C PRO A 59 17.41 -9.01 -9.51
N THR A 60 18.33 -8.42 -10.27
CA THR A 60 19.56 -7.85 -9.71
C THR A 60 19.27 -6.44 -9.21
N PHE A 61 19.71 -6.13 -8.00
CA PHE A 61 19.64 -4.78 -7.44
C PHE A 61 21.05 -4.19 -7.36
N ASP A 62 21.18 -2.91 -7.74
CA ASP A 62 22.44 -2.20 -7.62
C ASP A 62 22.68 -1.79 -6.16
N LEU A 63 23.63 -2.44 -5.50
CA LEU A 63 24.02 -2.17 -4.11
C LEU A 63 25.28 -1.28 -4.07
N PRO A 64 25.37 -0.33 -3.11
CA PRO A 64 24.47 -0.17 -1.97
C PRO A 64 23.28 0.77 -2.26
N VAL A 65 22.09 0.39 -1.82
CA VAL A 65 20.81 1.09 -2.09
C VAL A 65 20.17 1.66 -0.82
N ILE A 66 19.39 2.74 -0.95
CA ILE A 66 18.50 3.26 0.11
C ILE A 66 17.09 2.69 -0.14
N PRO A 67 16.49 1.94 0.80
CA PRO A 67 15.16 1.38 0.63
C PRO A 67 14.04 2.43 0.84
N GLY A 68 12.80 2.01 0.54
CA GLY A 68 11.58 2.76 0.82
C GLY A 68 11.01 3.53 -0.36
N THR A 69 9.70 3.73 -0.32
CA THR A 69 8.92 4.39 -1.39
C THR A 69 7.89 5.39 -0.86
N ASP A 70 7.27 5.15 0.30
CA ASP A 70 6.36 6.12 0.91
C ASP A 70 7.13 7.22 1.62
N LEU A 71 6.63 8.46 1.58
CA LEU A 71 7.13 9.56 2.41
C LEU A 71 6.05 10.59 2.75
N SER A 72 6.31 11.36 3.79
CA SER A 72 5.78 12.71 3.97
C SER A 72 6.88 13.65 4.47
N GLY A 73 6.88 14.90 3.99
CA GLY A 73 7.91 15.87 4.32
C GLY A 73 7.60 17.26 3.80
N VAL A 74 8.64 18.09 3.68
CA VAL A 74 8.54 19.48 3.23
C VAL A 74 9.44 19.70 2.02
N VAL A 75 8.94 20.38 0.99
CA VAL A 75 9.73 20.75 -0.19
C VAL A 75 10.84 21.73 0.21
N GLU A 76 12.09 21.34 -0.01
CA GLU A 76 13.30 22.11 0.28
C GLU A 76 13.83 22.83 -0.96
N ALA A 77 13.71 22.21 -2.14
CA ALA A 77 14.08 22.81 -3.42
C ALA A 77 13.19 22.28 -4.55
N VAL A 78 13.07 23.05 -5.63
CA VAL A 78 12.20 22.75 -6.78
C VAL A 78 13.01 22.92 -8.06
N ALA A 79 12.99 21.95 -8.96
CA ALA A 79 13.59 22.09 -10.28
C ALA A 79 12.86 23.15 -11.12
N ALA A 80 13.57 23.81 -12.04
CA ALA A 80 13.05 24.97 -12.76
C ALA A 80 11.85 24.67 -13.68
N ASP A 81 11.65 23.40 -14.06
CA ASP A 81 10.58 22.91 -14.92
C ASP A 81 9.40 22.30 -14.15
N VAL A 82 9.41 22.38 -12.82
CA VAL A 82 8.30 21.92 -11.97
C VAL A 82 7.35 23.06 -11.67
N ASP A 83 6.10 22.88 -12.07
CA ASP A 83 4.97 23.71 -11.66
C ASP A 83 4.18 23.03 -10.53
N GLY A 84 3.42 23.82 -9.75
CA GLY A 84 2.45 23.31 -8.77
C GLY A 84 3.01 23.01 -7.38
N PHE A 85 4.31 23.12 -7.17
CA PHE A 85 4.96 23.02 -5.85
C PHE A 85 5.88 24.21 -5.59
N SER A 86 6.01 24.58 -4.32
CA SER A 86 6.87 25.65 -3.81
C SER A 86 7.69 25.16 -2.62
N VAL A 87 8.85 25.79 -2.41
CA VAL A 87 9.63 25.57 -1.18
C VAL A 87 8.76 25.90 0.04
N GLY A 88 8.75 25.00 1.01
CA GLY A 88 7.90 25.08 2.21
C GLY A 88 6.59 24.31 2.13
N ASP A 89 6.19 23.82 0.95
CA ASP A 89 4.99 22.99 0.83
C ASP A 89 5.17 21.66 1.58
N GLU A 90 4.18 21.30 2.41
CA GLU A 90 4.10 19.98 3.00
C GLU A 90 3.54 18.99 1.97
N VAL A 91 4.26 17.88 1.74
CA VAL A 91 3.92 16.89 0.71
C VAL A 91 3.93 15.48 1.26
N PHE A 92 3.27 14.57 0.53
CA PHE A 92 3.32 13.13 0.74
C PHE A 92 3.22 12.40 -0.59
N GLY A 93 3.78 11.19 -0.67
CA GLY A 93 3.91 10.50 -1.94
C GLY A 93 4.32 9.03 -1.84
N LEU A 94 4.03 8.30 -2.91
CA LEU A 94 4.61 6.99 -3.22
C LEU A 94 5.60 7.23 -4.35
N LEU A 95 6.89 7.11 -4.13
CA LEU A 95 7.89 7.48 -5.13
C LEU A 95 8.28 6.31 -6.03
N ARG A 96 8.31 6.59 -7.34
CA ARG A 96 8.85 5.74 -8.40
C ARG A 96 8.46 4.27 -8.29
N PHE A 97 7.26 3.97 -7.82
CA PHE A 97 6.81 2.60 -7.70
C PHE A 97 6.18 2.16 -9.03
N PRO A 98 6.63 1.05 -9.64
CA PRO A 98 7.24 -0.14 -9.00
C PRO A 98 8.77 -0.33 -9.16
N SER A 99 9.57 0.67 -9.51
CA SER A 99 11.00 0.49 -9.85
C SER A 99 11.99 0.35 -8.67
N PHE A 100 11.52 0.29 -7.42
CA PHE A 100 12.33 0.15 -6.19
C PHE A 100 13.38 1.25 -5.94
N ASP A 101 13.34 2.34 -6.69
CA ASP A 101 14.25 3.48 -6.67
C ASP A 101 13.68 4.70 -5.90
N GLY A 102 12.72 4.45 -5.00
CA GLY A 102 12.09 5.50 -4.20
C GLY A 102 13.03 6.18 -3.19
N SER A 103 13.98 5.44 -2.61
CA SER A 103 15.04 5.94 -1.71
C SER A 103 14.55 6.75 -0.50
N THR A 104 13.38 6.45 0.06
CA THR A 104 12.76 7.32 1.08
C THR A 104 13.28 7.14 2.50
N TYR A 105 14.05 6.09 2.82
CA TYR A 105 14.65 5.90 4.15
C TYR A 105 15.87 6.83 4.34
N ALA A 106 15.66 8.15 4.20
CA ALA A 106 16.69 9.18 4.24
C ALA A 106 16.12 10.50 4.77
N GLU A 107 16.98 11.41 5.22
CA GLU A 107 16.55 12.77 5.63
C GLU A 107 16.11 13.65 4.45
N TYR A 108 16.64 13.39 3.24
CA TYR A 108 16.25 14.10 2.02
C TYR A 108 16.10 13.14 0.85
N VAL A 109 15.18 13.42 -0.05
CA VAL A 109 14.99 12.65 -1.28
C VAL A 109 14.60 13.55 -2.44
N ALA A 110 15.21 13.31 -3.60
CA ALA A 110 14.74 13.89 -4.85
C ALA A 110 13.53 13.06 -5.34
N ALA A 111 12.40 13.72 -5.56
CA ALA A 111 11.12 13.09 -5.84
C ALA A 111 10.50 13.63 -7.12
N PRO A 112 10.00 12.79 -8.04
CA PRO A 112 9.22 13.27 -9.18
C PRO A 112 7.99 14.03 -8.67
N ALA A 113 7.77 15.25 -9.18
CA ALA A 113 6.63 16.05 -8.79
C ALA A 113 5.30 15.33 -9.08
N SER A 114 5.26 14.48 -10.12
CA SER A 114 4.11 13.64 -10.49
C SER A 114 3.72 12.59 -9.45
N ASP A 115 4.63 12.24 -8.54
CA ASP A 115 4.44 11.21 -7.52
C ASP A 115 3.93 11.78 -6.19
N LEU A 116 3.89 13.11 -6.09
CA LEU A 116 3.57 13.85 -4.88
C LEU A 116 2.19 14.49 -4.94
N ALA A 117 1.60 14.66 -3.76
CA ALA A 117 0.49 15.56 -3.52
C ALA A 117 0.78 16.43 -2.29
N LEU A 118 0.07 17.54 -2.16
CA LEU A 118 0.08 18.33 -0.92
C LEU A 118 -0.47 17.48 0.23
N LYS A 119 0.24 17.50 1.36
CA LYS A 119 -0.16 16.83 2.59
C LYS A 119 -1.49 17.42 3.07
N PRO A 120 -2.48 16.60 3.48
CA PRO A 120 -3.67 17.12 4.15
C PRO A 120 -3.29 17.91 5.41
N ALA A 121 -3.91 19.06 5.63
CA ALA A 121 -3.60 19.92 6.77
C ALA A 121 -4.08 19.30 8.10
N GLY A 122 -5.17 18.52 8.05
CA GLY A 122 -5.79 17.89 9.22
C GLY A 122 -5.05 16.70 9.84
N ILE A 123 -3.93 16.25 9.25
CA ILE A 123 -3.13 15.13 9.77
C ILE A 123 -1.65 15.49 9.86
N ASP A 124 -0.92 14.78 10.72
CA ASP A 124 0.53 14.93 10.85
C ASP A 124 1.31 14.15 9.75
N HIS A 125 2.63 14.35 9.69
CA HIS A 125 3.49 13.65 8.74
C HIS A 125 3.51 12.12 8.93
N VAL A 126 3.33 11.62 10.16
CA VAL A 126 3.33 10.17 10.44
C VAL A 126 2.14 9.51 9.76
N HIS A 127 0.94 10.07 9.95
CA HIS A 127 -0.28 9.58 9.32
C HIS A 127 -0.25 9.79 7.81
N ALA A 128 0.26 10.92 7.34
CA ALA A 128 0.41 11.19 5.92
C ALA A 128 1.37 10.20 5.24
N ALA A 129 2.52 9.88 5.85
CA ALA A 129 3.48 8.92 5.31
C ALA A 129 2.97 7.47 5.34
N GLY A 130 2.02 7.14 6.23
CA GLY A 130 1.36 5.84 6.25
C GLY A 130 0.33 5.63 5.13
N ALA A 131 -0.09 6.69 4.45
CA ALA A 131 -1.14 6.62 3.42
C ALA A 131 -0.72 6.12 2.03
N PRO A 132 0.42 6.50 1.41
CA PRO A 132 0.53 6.53 -0.04
C PRO A 132 0.42 5.17 -0.72
N MET A 133 1.29 4.20 -0.41
CA MET A 133 1.20 2.87 -1.03
C MET A 133 -0.12 2.18 -0.72
N ALA A 134 -0.53 2.15 0.55
CA ALA A 134 -1.73 1.43 0.96
C ALA A 134 -3.00 2.05 0.39
N GLY A 135 -3.06 3.39 0.39
CA GLY A 135 -4.16 4.18 -0.12
C GLY A 135 -4.28 4.11 -1.64
N LEU A 136 -3.17 4.26 -2.37
CA LEU A 136 -3.17 4.10 -3.82
C LEU A 136 -3.49 2.66 -4.23
N THR A 137 -3.03 1.67 -3.48
CA THR A 137 -3.40 0.27 -3.74
C THR A 137 -4.91 0.10 -3.59
N ALA A 138 -5.49 0.54 -2.47
CA ALA A 138 -6.93 0.46 -2.27
C ALA A 138 -7.71 1.26 -3.34
N TRP A 139 -7.25 2.46 -3.69
CA TRP A 139 -7.87 3.32 -4.70
C TRP A 139 -7.84 2.70 -6.10
N GLN A 140 -6.69 2.19 -6.53
CA GLN A 140 -6.51 1.67 -7.87
C GLN A 140 -7.23 0.33 -8.09
N PHE A 141 -7.45 -0.42 -7.01
CA PHE A 141 -8.27 -1.63 -7.04
C PHE A 141 -9.78 -1.37 -6.98
N LEU A 142 -10.23 -0.38 -6.19
CA LEU A 142 -11.66 -0.20 -5.89
C LEU A 142 -12.32 0.96 -6.63
N ILE A 143 -11.57 2.01 -6.96
CA ILE A 143 -12.12 3.28 -7.44
C ILE A 143 -11.73 3.51 -8.90
N GLU A 144 -10.44 3.64 -9.17
CA GLU A 144 -9.94 3.97 -10.51
C GLU A 144 -8.47 3.57 -10.67
N VAL A 145 -8.17 2.75 -11.67
CA VAL A 145 -6.80 2.26 -11.93
C VAL A 145 -5.82 3.39 -12.23
N GLY A 146 -6.25 4.42 -12.96
CA GLY A 146 -5.43 5.61 -13.26
C GLY A 146 -4.26 5.39 -14.22
N HIS A 147 -4.15 4.21 -14.84
CA HIS A 147 -3.13 3.89 -15.82
C HIS A 147 -3.53 2.72 -16.75
N ASP A 148 -2.81 2.58 -17.86
CA ASP A 148 -3.01 1.52 -18.85
C ASP A 148 -1.94 0.42 -18.83
N HIS A 149 -0.98 0.48 -17.90
CA HIS A 149 0.04 -0.56 -17.76
C HIS A 149 -0.58 -1.94 -17.53
N PRO A 150 -0.17 -2.97 -18.29
CA PRO A 150 -0.63 -4.33 -18.05
C PRO A 150 -0.09 -4.85 -16.71
N SER A 151 -0.86 -5.69 -16.05
CA SER A 151 -0.32 -6.47 -14.93
C SER A 151 0.71 -7.46 -15.48
N PRO A 152 1.93 -7.53 -14.91
CA PRO A 152 2.90 -8.55 -15.31
C PRO A 152 2.44 -9.96 -14.90
N PHE A 153 1.37 -10.08 -14.12
CA PHE A 153 0.94 -11.34 -13.49
C PHE A 153 -0.29 -11.96 -14.13
N GLN A 154 -0.98 -11.23 -15.02
CA GLN A 154 -2.18 -11.73 -15.70
C GLN A 154 -2.41 -10.99 -17.02
N ALA A 155 -2.98 -11.69 -18.00
CA ALA A 155 -3.35 -11.08 -19.28
C ALA A 155 -4.58 -10.17 -19.17
N ALA A 156 -5.51 -10.49 -18.26
CA ALA A 156 -6.73 -9.72 -18.08
C ALA A 156 -6.43 -8.33 -17.49
N LYS A 157 -6.99 -7.29 -18.12
CA LYS A 157 -6.89 -5.92 -17.58
C LYS A 157 -7.83 -5.79 -16.38
N HIS A 158 -7.29 -5.32 -15.26
CA HIS A 158 -8.07 -5.01 -14.07
C HIS A 158 -9.09 -3.88 -14.37
N ARG A 159 -10.30 -4.05 -13.83
CA ARG A 159 -11.41 -3.11 -13.95
C ARG A 159 -12.10 -3.04 -12.59
N PRO A 160 -12.09 -1.87 -11.91
CA PRO A 160 -12.83 -1.70 -10.68
C PRO A 160 -14.32 -1.99 -10.87
N VAL A 161 -14.93 -2.63 -9.88
CA VAL A 161 -16.39 -2.79 -9.80
C VAL A 161 -16.97 -1.46 -9.30
N PRO A 162 -17.94 -0.84 -10.00
CA PRO A 162 -18.62 0.36 -9.50
C PRO A 162 -19.27 0.06 -8.15
N LEU A 163 -18.84 0.75 -7.11
CA LEU A 163 -19.33 0.53 -5.75
C LEU A 163 -20.55 1.43 -5.48
N ASP A 164 -21.62 0.84 -4.96
CA ASP A 164 -22.81 1.53 -4.46
C ASP A 164 -23.53 0.68 -3.39
N ALA A 165 -24.69 1.14 -2.91
CA ALA A 165 -25.46 0.47 -1.84
C ALA A 165 -25.96 -0.96 -2.15
N ASN A 166 -25.93 -1.37 -3.41
CA ASN A 166 -26.32 -2.72 -3.84
C ASN A 166 -25.12 -3.67 -3.94
N VAL A 167 -23.90 -3.17 -3.73
CA VAL A 167 -22.66 -3.93 -3.84
C VAL A 167 -22.20 -4.38 -2.45
N THR A 168 -21.99 -5.68 -2.30
CA THR A 168 -21.36 -6.26 -1.10
C THR A 168 -19.91 -6.62 -1.38
N VAL A 169 -19.00 -6.05 -0.59
CA VAL A 169 -17.55 -6.26 -0.67
C VAL A 169 -17.08 -7.05 0.55
N LEU A 170 -16.45 -8.20 0.33
CA LEU A 170 -15.66 -8.88 1.35
C LEU A 170 -14.21 -8.41 1.27
N ILE A 171 -13.63 -8.00 2.40
CA ILE A 171 -12.23 -7.60 2.49
C ILE A 171 -11.49 -8.59 3.38
N ASN A 172 -10.64 -9.42 2.76
CA ASN A 172 -9.76 -10.33 3.47
C ASN A 172 -8.48 -9.62 3.90
N GLY A 173 -8.14 -9.68 5.19
CA GLY A 173 -7.03 -8.91 5.76
C GLY A 173 -7.40 -7.46 6.11
N ALA A 174 -8.67 -7.23 6.44
CA ALA A 174 -9.25 -5.88 6.58
C ALA A 174 -8.56 -4.98 7.62
N ALA A 175 -7.88 -5.53 8.63
CA ALA A 175 -7.17 -4.74 9.64
C ALA A 175 -5.76 -4.27 9.21
N GLY A 176 -5.23 -4.81 8.11
CA GLY A 176 -3.87 -4.52 7.65
C GLY A 176 -3.74 -3.17 6.95
N GLY A 177 -2.53 -2.90 6.43
CA GLY A 177 -2.20 -1.64 5.77
C GLY A 177 -3.16 -1.25 4.66
N VAL A 178 -3.36 -2.10 3.66
CA VAL A 178 -4.31 -1.85 2.55
C VAL A 178 -5.75 -2.01 3.01
N GLY A 179 -6.05 -3.08 3.75
CA GLY A 179 -7.41 -3.48 4.11
C GLY A 179 -8.20 -2.40 4.84
N HIS A 180 -7.59 -1.68 5.78
CA HIS A 180 -8.33 -0.70 6.59
C HIS A 180 -8.68 0.56 5.79
N LEU A 181 -7.86 0.93 4.80
CA LEU A 181 -8.17 2.02 3.87
C LEU A 181 -9.20 1.59 2.82
N ALA A 182 -9.05 0.37 2.30
CA ALA A 182 -10.00 -0.21 1.35
C ALA A 182 -11.42 -0.31 1.92
N LEU A 183 -11.55 -0.71 3.19
CA LEU A 183 -12.82 -0.73 3.90
C LEU A 183 -13.47 0.65 3.88
N GLN A 184 -12.74 1.68 4.30
CA GLN A 184 -13.26 3.03 4.38
C GLN A 184 -13.62 3.60 2.99
N LEU A 185 -12.83 3.30 1.95
CA LEU A 185 -13.14 3.71 0.57
C LEU A 185 -14.39 3.00 0.03
N ALA A 186 -14.56 1.71 0.30
CA ALA A 186 -15.76 0.98 -0.07
C ALA A 186 -17.01 1.53 0.66
N LYS A 187 -16.90 1.83 1.96
CA LYS A 187 -17.95 2.49 2.73
C LYS A 187 -18.26 3.89 2.22
N TRP A 188 -17.24 4.67 1.88
CA TRP A 188 -17.40 6.00 1.29
C TRP A 188 -18.18 5.97 -0.02
N LYS A 189 -17.99 4.94 -0.84
CA LYS A 189 -18.80 4.72 -2.05
C LYS A 189 -20.20 4.13 -1.79
N GLY A 190 -20.51 3.78 -0.55
CA GLY A 190 -21.83 3.30 -0.14
C GLY A 190 -21.99 1.78 -0.11
N ALA A 191 -20.93 1.00 -0.38
CA ALA A 191 -21.01 -0.46 -0.37
C ALA A 191 -21.30 -1.02 1.04
N ARG A 192 -21.89 -2.22 1.08
CA ARG A 192 -21.89 -3.09 2.27
C ARG A 192 -20.53 -3.77 2.36
N VAL A 193 -19.87 -3.74 3.52
CA VAL A 193 -18.54 -4.30 3.72
C VAL A 193 -18.54 -5.39 4.79
N ILE A 194 -18.08 -6.58 4.41
CA ILE A 194 -17.78 -7.70 5.29
C ILE A 194 -16.26 -7.69 5.54
N ALA A 195 -15.85 -7.43 6.77
CA ALA A 195 -14.44 -7.34 7.15
C ALA A 195 -13.96 -8.66 7.75
N VAL A 196 -12.91 -9.24 7.18
CA VAL A 196 -12.27 -10.46 7.69
C VAL A 196 -10.92 -10.11 8.32
N ALA A 197 -10.77 -10.35 9.61
CA ALA A 197 -9.50 -10.23 10.34
C ALA A 197 -9.51 -11.13 11.59
N SER A 198 -8.45 -11.10 12.40
CA SER A 198 -8.45 -11.78 13.70
C SER A 198 -9.32 -11.01 14.70
N GLY A 199 -9.91 -11.70 15.67
CA GLY A 199 -10.83 -11.12 16.65
C GLY A 199 -10.30 -9.91 17.43
N ALA A 200 -8.98 -9.73 17.53
CA ALA A 200 -8.36 -8.56 18.15
C ALA A 200 -8.73 -7.23 17.46
N HIS A 201 -9.13 -7.28 16.18
CA HIS A 201 -9.42 -6.09 15.37
C HIS A 201 -10.91 -5.79 15.21
N GLU A 202 -11.81 -6.53 15.84
CA GLU A 202 -13.27 -6.37 15.68
C GLU A 202 -13.72 -4.94 16.02
N SER A 203 -13.35 -4.44 17.21
CA SER A 203 -13.72 -3.08 17.62
C SER A 203 -13.13 -2.01 16.71
N PHE A 204 -11.92 -2.22 16.20
CA PHE A 204 -11.27 -1.30 15.27
C PHE A 204 -12.03 -1.24 13.94
N LEU A 205 -12.32 -2.38 13.34
CA LEU A 205 -13.00 -2.46 12.04
C LEU A 205 -14.46 -2.01 12.10
N SER A 206 -15.15 -2.28 13.20
CA SER A 206 -16.49 -1.74 13.46
C SER A 206 -16.49 -0.21 13.50
N LYS A 207 -15.50 0.42 14.16
CA LYS A 207 -15.36 1.89 14.19
C LYS A 207 -15.04 2.50 12.82
N LEU A 208 -14.40 1.74 11.93
CA LEU A 208 -14.17 2.17 10.55
C LEU A 208 -15.40 1.99 9.63
N GLY A 209 -16.47 1.36 10.13
CA GLY A 209 -17.73 1.23 9.42
C GLY A 209 -17.99 -0.14 8.77
N ALA A 210 -17.30 -1.20 9.19
CA ALA A 210 -17.66 -2.57 8.78
C ALA A 210 -19.12 -2.87 9.13
N ASP A 211 -19.89 -3.40 8.18
CA ASP A 211 -21.28 -3.81 8.42
C ASP A 211 -21.36 -5.21 9.03
N GLU A 212 -20.35 -6.04 8.76
CA GLU A 212 -20.19 -7.39 9.28
C GLU A 212 -18.72 -7.68 9.52
N PHE A 213 -18.43 -8.46 10.55
CA PHE A 213 -17.08 -8.86 10.93
C PHE A 213 -16.99 -10.38 11.06
N ILE A 214 -15.95 -10.97 10.46
CA ILE A 214 -15.66 -12.40 10.54
C ILE A 214 -14.27 -12.60 11.13
N ASP A 215 -14.24 -13.28 12.27
CA ASP A 215 -13.01 -13.72 12.92
C ASP A 215 -12.50 -15.02 12.29
N TYR A 216 -11.51 -14.92 11.40
CA TYR A 216 -10.98 -16.09 10.69
C TYR A 216 -10.34 -17.13 11.63
N THR A 217 -10.03 -16.75 12.88
CA THR A 217 -9.46 -17.68 13.88
C THR A 217 -10.51 -18.61 14.49
N LYS A 218 -11.80 -18.29 14.32
CA LYS A 218 -12.94 -19.06 14.86
C LYS A 218 -13.74 -19.76 13.79
N SER A 219 -13.81 -19.20 12.60
CA SER A 219 -14.63 -19.73 11.50
C SER A 219 -13.97 -19.42 10.17
N ARG A 220 -14.22 -20.28 9.18
CA ARG A 220 -13.73 -20.10 7.82
C ARG A 220 -14.61 -19.11 7.08
N PRO A 221 -14.10 -17.94 6.66
CA PRO A 221 -14.91 -16.94 5.97
C PRO A 221 -15.60 -17.49 4.71
N GLU A 222 -14.90 -18.35 3.96
CA GLU A 222 -15.41 -19.02 2.77
C GLU A 222 -16.55 -20.01 3.03
N GLU A 223 -16.79 -20.39 4.29
CA GLU A 223 -17.92 -21.26 4.65
C GLU A 223 -19.16 -20.44 5.05
N LEU A 224 -18.98 -19.18 5.46
CA LEU A 224 -20.03 -18.31 6.00
C LEU A 224 -20.62 -17.35 4.95
N VAL A 225 -19.80 -16.92 3.99
CA VAL A 225 -20.17 -15.84 3.06
C VAL A 225 -20.58 -16.40 1.71
N ARG A 226 -21.69 -15.91 1.16
CA ARG A 226 -22.20 -16.26 -0.18
C ARG A 226 -22.71 -15.01 -0.89
N ASP A 227 -22.79 -15.10 -2.20
CA ASP A 227 -23.40 -14.10 -3.09
C ASP A 227 -22.85 -12.67 -2.99
N VAL A 228 -21.57 -12.51 -2.64
CA VAL A 228 -20.91 -11.19 -2.65
C VAL A 228 -20.54 -10.76 -4.07
N ASP A 229 -20.52 -9.46 -4.32
CA ASP A 229 -20.15 -8.86 -5.60
C ASP A 229 -18.64 -8.88 -5.81
N LEU A 230 -17.89 -8.62 -4.74
CA LEU A 230 -16.47 -8.38 -4.78
C LEU A 230 -15.78 -8.97 -3.57
N VAL A 231 -14.66 -9.65 -3.80
CA VAL A 231 -13.68 -9.99 -2.77
C VAL A 231 -12.41 -9.19 -3.04
N LEU A 232 -12.01 -8.33 -2.12
CA LEU A 232 -10.65 -7.76 -2.11
C LEU A 232 -9.78 -8.59 -1.16
N ASP A 233 -8.81 -9.30 -1.72
CA ASP A 233 -7.91 -10.16 -0.95
C ASP A 233 -6.56 -9.50 -0.75
N THR A 234 -6.33 -8.96 0.46
CA THR A 234 -5.05 -8.34 0.84
C THR A 234 -4.11 -9.30 1.58
N VAL A 235 -4.43 -10.59 1.64
CA VAL A 235 -3.57 -11.61 2.24
C VAL A 235 -2.89 -12.44 1.15
N GLY A 236 -3.66 -12.85 0.13
CA GLY A 236 -3.16 -13.68 -0.97
C GLY A 236 -2.72 -15.08 -0.51
N GLY A 237 -1.80 -15.66 -1.29
CA GLY A 237 -1.23 -16.99 -1.09
C GLY A 237 -1.99 -18.11 -1.82
N PRO A 238 -1.54 -19.37 -1.65
CA PRO A 238 -2.06 -20.53 -2.40
C PRO A 238 -3.53 -20.85 -2.11
N TYR A 239 -4.10 -20.29 -1.02
CA TYR A 239 -5.49 -20.50 -0.64
C TYR A 239 -6.42 -19.36 -1.05
N SER A 240 -5.96 -18.43 -1.90
CA SER A 240 -6.78 -17.29 -2.34
C SER A 240 -8.04 -17.74 -3.08
N ASN A 241 -7.96 -18.83 -3.85
CA ASN A 241 -9.09 -19.39 -4.60
C ASN A 241 -10.29 -19.81 -3.73
N ARG A 242 -10.10 -20.02 -2.42
CA ARG A 242 -11.20 -20.39 -1.50
C ARG A 242 -12.35 -19.39 -1.52
N PHE A 243 -12.07 -18.13 -1.83
CA PHE A 243 -13.08 -17.08 -1.90
C PHE A 243 -13.88 -17.07 -3.21
N LEU A 244 -13.47 -17.77 -4.27
CA LEU A 244 -14.18 -17.78 -5.55
C LEU A 244 -15.65 -18.22 -5.39
N ARG A 245 -15.91 -19.18 -4.49
CA ARG A 245 -17.26 -19.71 -4.22
C ARG A 245 -18.11 -18.82 -3.31
N THR A 246 -17.53 -17.75 -2.77
CA THR A 246 -18.29 -16.73 -2.02
C THR A 246 -18.93 -15.71 -2.96
N LEU A 247 -18.41 -15.59 -4.18
CA LEU A 247 -18.90 -14.65 -5.19
C LEU A 247 -20.17 -15.17 -5.86
N LYS A 248 -21.07 -14.24 -6.18
CA LYS A 248 -22.16 -14.53 -7.14
C LYS A 248 -21.60 -14.65 -8.56
N ARG A 249 -22.38 -15.24 -9.46
CA ARG A 249 -22.06 -15.19 -10.91
C ARG A 249 -21.95 -13.74 -11.37
N GLY A 250 -20.89 -13.42 -12.09
CA GLY A 250 -20.52 -12.06 -12.49
C GLY A 250 -19.74 -11.28 -11.43
N GLY A 251 -19.55 -11.83 -10.23
CA GLY A 251 -18.71 -11.26 -9.19
C GLY A 251 -17.22 -11.32 -9.52
N SER A 252 -16.43 -10.54 -8.80
CA SER A 252 -14.99 -10.44 -9.02
C SER A 252 -14.17 -10.71 -7.76
N GLN A 253 -13.00 -11.34 -7.91
CA GLN A 253 -11.97 -11.40 -6.88
C GLN A 253 -10.76 -10.57 -7.31
N PHE A 254 -10.32 -9.70 -6.40
CA PHE A 254 -9.21 -8.78 -6.56
C PHE A 254 -8.06 -9.18 -5.63
N PRO A 255 -7.09 -9.97 -6.12
CA PRO A 255 -5.90 -10.31 -5.36
C PRO A 255 -4.91 -9.14 -5.36
N VAL A 256 -4.59 -8.60 -4.18
CA VAL A 256 -3.56 -7.56 -4.01
C VAL A 256 -2.16 -8.18 -3.96
N PHE A 257 -2.05 -9.37 -3.36
CA PHE A 257 -0.84 -10.21 -3.41
C PHE A 257 -1.06 -11.40 -4.33
N PHE A 258 0.03 -12.08 -4.70
CA PHE A 258 -0.02 -13.30 -5.50
C PHE A 258 -0.97 -14.33 -4.89
N GLY A 259 -1.80 -14.91 -5.75
CA GLY A 259 -2.67 -16.02 -5.43
C GLY A 259 -2.71 -17.01 -6.60
N GLU A 260 -3.14 -18.22 -6.31
CA GLU A 260 -3.31 -19.28 -7.32
C GLU A 260 -4.78 -19.36 -7.72
N PHE A 261 -5.05 -19.34 -9.02
CA PHE A 261 -6.40 -19.39 -9.59
C PHE A 261 -6.40 -20.28 -10.84
N ASP A 262 -7.45 -21.08 -10.97
CA ASP A 262 -7.68 -21.93 -12.13
C ASP A 262 -8.67 -21.25 -13.09
N GLU A 263 -8.27 -21.10 -14.36
CA GLU A 263 -9.10 -20.48 -15.40
C GLU A 263 -10.39 -21.30 -15.67
N GLU A 264 -10.33 -22.63 -15.57
CA GLU A 264 -11.51 -23.49 -15.76
C GLU A 264 -12.49 -23.30 -14.58
N GLU A 265 -12.00 -23.29 -13.33
CA GLU A 265 -12.86 -23.08 -12.15
C GLU A 265 -13.53 -21.70 -12.20
N THR A 266 -12.77 -20.65 -12.52
CA THR A 266 -13.32 -19.28 -12.61
C THR A 266 -14.36 -19.17 -13.72
N ALA A 267 -14.15 -19.82 -14.86
CA ALA A 267 -15.12 -19.87 -15.96
C ALA A 267 -16.40 -20.64 -15.59
N GLU A 268 -16.28 -21.80 -14.93
CA GLU A 268 -17.41 -22.60 -14.45
C GLU A 268 -18.28 -21.82 -13.46
N LEU A 269 -17.63 -21.18 -12.48
CA LEU A 269 -18.28 -20.33 -11.49
C LEU A 269 -18.84 -19.03 -12.12
N GLY A 270 -18.35 -18.64 -13.30
CA GLY A 270 -18.75 -17.42 -13.98
C GLY A 270 -18.30 -16.17 -13.22
N VAL A 271 -17.12 -16.22 -12.60
CA VAL A 271 -16.52 -15.14 -11.82
C VAL A 271 -15.26 -14.64 -12.51
N THR A 272 -14.84 -13.42 -12.18
CA THR A 272 -13.64 -12.82 -12.74
C THR A 272 -12.56 -12.67 -11.68
N VAL A 273 -11.31 -13.00 -12.01
CA VAL A 273 -10.16 -12.67 -11.16
C VAL A 273 -9.33 -11.63 -11.88
N THR A 274 -9.16 -10.45 -11.28
CA THR A 274 -8.22 -9.45 -11.82
C THR A 274 -7.49 -8.68 -10.74
N GLY A 275 -6.19 -8.50 -10.90
CA GLY A 275 -5.38 -7.57 -10.11
C GLY A 275 -4.64 -6.53 -10.96
N THR A 276 -4.24 -5.44 -10.32
CA THR A 276 -3.31 -4.45 -10.88
C THR A 276 -2.07 -4.35 -9.99
N GLN A 277 -0.97 -3.83 -10.53
CA GLN A 277 0.17 -3.41 -9.72
C GLN A 277 0.01 -1.93 -9.43
N VAL A 278 -0.02 -1.57 -8.14
CA VAL A 278 -0.11 -0.15 -7.75
C VAL A 278 1.01 0.64 -8.41
N ARG A 279 0.73 1.89 -8.78
CA ARG A 279 1.72 2.83 -9.31
C ARG A 279 1.64 4.17 -8.62
N SER A 280 2.76 4.85 -8.55
CA SER A 280 2.87 6.24 -8.12
C SER A 280 1.93 7.14 -8.91
N ASN A 281 1.13 7.95 -8.22
CA ASN A 281 0.16 8.85 -8.83
C ASN A 281 -0.24 9.99 -7.87
N GLY A 282 0.42 11.15 -8.01
CA GLY A 282 0.15 12.35 -7.23
C GLY A 282 -1.27 12.88 -7.37
N ALA A 283 -1.89 12.76 -8.56
CA ALA A 283 -3.27 13.20 -8.77
C ALA A 283 -4.28 12.38 -7.95
N GLN A 284 -4.12 11.06 -7.91
CA GLN A 284 -4.95 10.18 -7.07
C GLN A 284 -4.68 10.40 -5.58
N LEU A 285 -3.43 10.67 -5.20
CA LEU A 285 -3.11 11.08 -3.83
C LEU A 285 -3.78 12.40 -3.45
N ALA A 286 -3.91 13.35 -4.36
CA ALA A 286 -4.62 14.60 -4.10
C ALA A 286 -6.13 14.38 -3.89
N GLU A 287 -6.75 13.41 -4.56
CA GLU A 287 -8.13 12.99 -4.28
C GLU A 287 -8.25 12.32 -2.89
N LEU A 288 -7.35 11.38 -2.58
CA LEU A 288 -7.28 10.73 -1.28
C LEU A 288 -7.03 11.74 -0.15
N ALA A 289 -6.21 12.76 -0.40
CA ALA A 289 -5.88 13.80 0.55
C ALA A 289 -7.13 14.53 1.05
N ARG A 290 -8.10 14.80 0.18
CA ARG A 290 -9.38 15.42 0.58
C ARG A 290 -10.19 14.54 1.53
N LEU A 291 -10.15 13.21 1.33
CA LEU A 291 -10.84 12.26 2.20
C LEU A 291 -10.15 12.13 3.56
N LEU A 292 -8.81 12.20 3.58
CA LEU A 292 -8.01 12.23 4.80
C LEU A 292 -8.27 13.52 5.60
N ASP A 293 -8.28 14.68 4.92
CA ASP A 293 -8.53 15.99 5.54
C ASP A 293 -9.93 16.08 6.15
N ALA A 294 -10.93 15.54 5.45
CA ALA A 294 -12.31 15.47 5.93
C ALA A 294 -12.53 14.42 7.04
N GLY A 295 -11.53 13.56 7.33
CA GLY A 295 -11.65 12.46 8.29
C GLY A 295 -12.59 11.33 7.86
N THR A 296 -12.99 11.31 6.58
CA THR A 296 -13.78 10.26 5.92
C THR A 296 -12.96 8.97 5.80
N VAL A 297 -11.67 9.12 5.50
CA VAL A 297 -10.68 8.05 5.54
C VAL A 297 -9.66 8.41 6.61
N ARG A 298 -9.26 7.43 7.42
CA ARG A 298 -8.27 7.60 8.50
C ARG A 298 -7.22 6.53 8.40
N VAL A 299 -5.96 6.94 8.46
CA VAL A 299 -4.82 6.01 8.52
C VAL A 299 -4.66 5.51 9.95
N ALA A 300 -4.62 4.19 10.13
CA ALA A 300 -4.25 3.58 11.40
C ALA A 300 -2.73 3.36 11.45
N ILE A 301 -2.11 3.80 12.54
CA ILE A 301 -0.69 3.57 12.82
C ILE A 301 -0.57 2.50 13.89
N ASP A 302 0.11 1.41 13.57
CA ASP A 302 0.43 0.34 14.50
C ASP A 302 1.56 0.74 15.44
N SER A 303 2.63 1.28 14.87
CA SER A 303 3.84 1.64 15.59
C SER A 303 4.69 2.62 14.80
N THR A 304 5.50 3.39 15.53
CA THR A 304 6.48 4.33 14.99
C THR A 304 7.87 4.01 15.52
N PHE A 305 8.88 4.18 14.68
CA PHE A 305 10.30 3.98 15.03
C PHE A 305 11.12 5.15 14.48
N ALA A 306 12.22 5.53 15.12
CA ALA A 306 13.13 6.49 14.50
C ALA A 306 13.75 5.88 13.23
N LEU A 307 14.17 6.70 12.27
CA LEU A 307 14.86 6.23 11.06
C LEU A 307 16.08 5.35 11.41
N ALA A 308 16.84 5.73 12.44
CA ALA A 308 17.98 4.95 12.94
C ALA A 308 17.59 3.55 13.46
N ASP A 309 16.34 3.33 13.84
CA ASP A 309 15.79 2.08 14.35
C ASP A 309 15.07 1.26 13.25
N ALA A 310 15.38 1.51 11.98
CA ALA A 310 14.74 0.81 10.85
C ALA A 310 14.82 -0.73 10.95
N GLN A 311 15.89 -1.26 11.53
CA GLN A 311 16.01 -2.69 11.85
C GLN A 311 14.84 -3.16 12.72
N ALA A 312 14.59 -2.50 13.86
CA ALA A 312 13.53 -2.87 14.79
C ALA A 312 12.14 -2.74 14.16
N ALA A 313 11.96 -1.76 13.27
CA ALA A 313 10.72 -1.58 12.53
C ALA A 313 10.47 -2.74 11.55
N HIS A 314 11.51 -3.22 10.85
CA HIS A 314 11.44 -4.40 9.98
C HIS A 314 11.20 -5.69 10.77
N GLU A 315 11.81 -5.84 11.95
CA GLU A 315 11.52 -6.95 12.87
C GLU A 315 10.07 -6.94 13.38
N ARG A 316 9.52 -5.75 13.68
CA ARG A 316 8.09 -5.58 14.00
C ARG A 316 7.20 -5.98 12.83
N ALA A 317 7.57 -5.61 11.61
CA ALA A 317 6.82 -5.96 10.41
C ALA A 317 6.78 -7.49 10.20
N ALA A 318 7.92 -8.16 10.36
CA ALA A 318 8.05 -9.61 10.17
C ALA A 318 7.19 -10.46 11.12
N ARG A 319 6.81 -9.94 12.30
CA ARG A 319 5.90 -10.62 13.24
C ARG A 319 4.45 -10.71 12.73
N GLY A 320 4.09 -9.94 11.71
CA GLY A 320 2.73 -9.86 11.18
C GLY A 320 1.73 -9.26 12.17
N HIS A 321 0.43 -9.50 11.92
CA HIS A 321 -0.68 -9.05 12.76
C HIS A 321 -0.62 -7.55 13.09
N ILE A 322 -0.29 -6.73 12.09
CA ILE A 322 -0.20 -5.28 12.19
C ILE A 322 -1.60 -4.69 12.05
N GLN A 323 -1.93 -3.72 12.90
CA GLN A 323 -3.14 -2.91 12.72
C GLN A 323 -2.81 -1.63 11.96
N GLY A 324 -3.06 -1.62 10.65
CA GLY A 324 -2.71 -0.50 9.78
C GLY A 324 -1.24 -0.48 9.37
N LYS A 325 -0.51 0.60 9.71
CA LYS A 325 0.79 0.94 9.12
C LYS A 325 1.89 1.11 10.17
N ILE A 326 3.10 0.71 9.80
CA ILE A 326 4.33 1.04 10.54
C ILE A 326 5.00 2.21 9.83
N VAL A 327 5.50 3.17 10.60
CA VAL A 327 6.11 4.40 10.07
C VAL A 327 7.45 4.66 10.73
N LEU A 328 8.44 5.06 9.93
CA LEU A 328 9.69 5.61 10.42
C LEU A 328 9.55 7.13 10.57
N THR A 329 10.00 7.69 11.69
CA THR A 329 10.11 9.14 11.91
C THR A 329 11.53 9.60 11.66
N VAL A 330 11.66 10.70 10.92
CA VAL A 330 12.94 11.31 10.55
C VAL A 330 13.05 12.62 11.33
N ALA A 331 14.11 12.75 12.13
CA ALA A 331 14.29 13.84 13.09
C ALA A 331 14.95 15.07 12.46
#